data_AF-A0A0K8PXW7-F1
#
_entry.id   AF-A0A0K8PXW7-F1
#
_cell.length_a   1.000
_cell.length_b   1.000
_cell.length_c   1.000
_cell.angle_alpha   90.00
_cell.angle_beta   90.00
_cell.angle_gamma   90.00
#
_symmetry.space_group_name_H-M   'P 1'
#
loop_
_entity.id
_entity.type
_entity.pdbx_description
1 polymer ?
#
loop_
_entity_poly.entity_id
_entity_poly.type
_entity_poly.pdbx_seq_one_letter_code
_entity_poly.pdbx_strand_id
1 'polypeptide(L)'
;MLCAVLLTACGGGDDSASAKPDLADQDRFLHDYVRFLNTSDEDGLAGLLDAHPQGSKDARARIKAYGGQDWDVRWMRASDFTGVWKVDITGTAGTKHRPVRVTETITWEKEHWVMTPLPGVIPTPPDAAGIEPPG
;
A
#
# COMPACT_ATOMS: atom_id res chain seq x y z
N MET A 1 16.91 32.95 54.08
CA MET A 1 15.95 33.16 52.98
C MET A 1 16.20 32.08 51.94
N LEU A 2 15.15 31.35 51.58
CA LEU A 2 15.16 30.04 50.91
C LEU A 2 15.81 30.03 49.52
N CYS A 3 16.33 28.85 49.16
CA CYS A 3 16.84 28.42 47.87
C CYS A 3 15.89 28.73 46.70
N ALA A 4 16.39 29.43 45.67
CA ALA A 4 15.73 29.51 44.38
C ALA A 4 16.16 28.30 43.52
N VAL A 5 15.24 27.38 43.32
CA VAL A 5 15.38 26.20 42.46
C VAL A 5 15.39 26.65 41.00
N LEU A 6 16.49 26.36 40.30
CA LEU A 6 16.57 26.40 38.84
C LEU A 6 15.59 25.37 38.27
N LEU A 7 14.43 25.82 37.81
CA LEU A 7 13.62 25.07 36.86
C LEU A 7 14.24 25.27 35.47
N THR A 8 15.34 24.56 35.20
CA THR A 8 15.67 24.18 33.82
C THR A 8 14.55 23.26 33.37
N ALA A 9 13.57 23.86 32.69
CA ALA A 9 12.62 23.11 31.90
C ALA A 9 13.44 22.35 30.84
N CYS A 10 13.66 21.06 31.09
CA CYS A 10 13.81 20.08 30.03
C CYS A 10 12.49 20.09 29.26
N GLY A 11 12.35 21.05 28.35
CA GLY A 11 11.37 20.98 27.27
C GLY A 11 11.83 19.89 26.32
N GLY A 12 11.64 18.63 26.73
CA GLY A 12 11.47 17.53 25.81
C GLY A 12 10.19 17.82 25.06
N GLY A 13 10.31 18.61 24.00
CA GLY A 13 9.29 18.65 22.97
C GLY A 13 9.24 17.25 22.41
N ASP A 14 8.17 16.53 22.75
CA ASP A 14 7.66 15.43 21.95
C ASP A 14 7.53 15.96 20.53
N ASP A 15 8.58 15.80 19.73
CA ASP A 15 8.46 15.59 18.31
C ASP A 15 7.73 14.25 18.16
N SER A 16 6.43 14.25 18.46
CA SER A 16 5.48 13.32 17.83
C SER A 16 5.37 13.73 16.36
N ALA A 17 6.51 13.71 15.67
CA ALA A 17 6.60 13.82 14.25
C ALA A 17 5.91 12.56 13.73
N SER A 18 4.69 12.73 13.22
CA SER A 18 3.95 11.66 12.56
C SER A 18 4.90 10.86 11.69
N ALA A 19 4.84 9.53 11.82
CA ALA A 19 5.81 8.67 11.15
C ALA A 19 5.85 9.02 9.66
N LYS A 20 7.06 9.30 9.16
CA LYS A 20 7.28 9.60 7.75
C LYS A 20 7.21 8.31 6.94
N PRO A 21 6.77 8.36 5.67
CA PRO A 21 6.79 7.21 4.79
C PRO A 21 8.21 6.64 4.67
N ASP A 22 8.36 5.35 4.99
CA ASP A 22 9.62 4.61 4.86
C ASP A 22 9.58 3.69 3.62
N LEU A 23 10.43 3.98 2.63
CA LEU A 23 10.45 3.22 1.38
C LEU A 23 10.98 1.79 1.57
N ALA A 24 11.83 1.54 2.56
CA ALA A 24 12.26 0.18 2.89
C ALA A 24 11.09 -0.62 3.49
N ASP A 25 10.23 0.05 4.25
CA ASP A 25 8.98 -0.53 4.71
C ASP A 25 8.03 -0.82 3.54
N GLN A 26 7.95 0.07 2.54
CA GLN A 26 7.19 -0.17 1.33
C GLN A 26 7.72 -1.36 0.51
N ASP A 27 9.05 -1.54 0.45
CA ASP A 27 9.67 -2.73 -0.16
C ASP A 27 9.18 -4.00 0.54
N ARG A 28 9.14 -4.02 1.88
CA ARG A 28 8.60 -5.15 2.65
C ARG A 28 7.13 -5.39 2.36
N PHE A 29 6.32 -4.34 2.34
CA PHE A 29 4.91 -4.40 1.97
C PHE A 29 4.71 -5.04 0.58
N LEU A 30 5.47 -4.61 -0.43
CA LEU A 30 5.41 -5.15 -1.79
C LEU A 30 5.91 -6.60 -1.88
N HIS A 31 6.95 -6.94 -1.14
CA HIS A 31 7.41 -8.33 -1.03
C HIS A 31 6.34 -9.24 -0.43
N ASP A 32 5.72 -8.84 0.67
CA ASP A 32 4.65 -9.60 1.32
C ASP A 32 3.43 -9.73 0.40
N TYR A 33 3.07 -8.65 -0.32
CA TYR A 33 2.01 -8.65 -1.33
C TYR A 33 2.24 -9.72 -2.41
N VAL A 34 3.41 -9.71 -3.05
CA VAL A 34 3.76 -10.69 -4.10
C VAL A 34 3.83 -12.10 -3.53
N ARG A 35 4.36 -12.27 -2.31
CA ARG A 35 4.40 -13.58 -1.64
C ARG A 35 2.99 -14.14 -1.46
N PHE A 36 2.07 -13.37 -0.90
CA PHE A 36 0.69 -13.82 -0.67
C PHE A 36 -0.07 -14.09 -1.97
N LEU A 37 0.18 -13.30 -3.03
CA LEU A 37 -0.33 -13.63 -4.37
C LEU A 37 0.19 -14.97 -4.87
N ASN A 38 1.50 -15.21 -4.78
CA ASN A 38 2.11 -16.44 -5.27
C ASN A 38 1.60 -17.67 -4.53
N THR A 39 1.36 -17.57 -3.22
CA THR A 39 0.79 -18.65 -2.42
C THR A 39 -0.74 -18.71 -2.46
N SER A 40 -1.40 -17.75 -3.11
CA SER A 40 -2.86 -17.56 -3.07
C SER A 40 -3.41 -17.53 -1.63
N ASP A 41 -2.67 -16.91 -0.71
CA ASP A 41 -3.04 -16.79 0.70
C ASP A 41 -4.03 -15.62 0.88
N GLU A 42 -5.32 -15.94 0.90
CA GLU A 42 -6.39 -14.94 1.04
C GLU A 42 -6.33 -14.22 2.38
N ASP A 43 -6.08 -14.93 3.48
CA ASP A 43 -6.10 -14.34 4.83
C ASP A 43 -4.89 -13.44 5.05
N GLY A 44 -3.70 -13.89 4.63
CA GLY A 44 -2.49 -13.08 4.67
C GLY A 44 -2.60 -11.82 3.80
N LEU A 45 -3.14 -11.97 2.58
CA LEU A 45 -3.38 -10.84 1.68
C LEU A 45 -4.46 -9.90 2.22
N ALA A 46 -5.54 -10.42 2.80
CA ALA A 46 -6.58 -9.61 3.40
C ALA A 46 -6.04 -8.80 4.58
N GLY A 47 -5.22 -9.40 5.45
CA GLY A 47 -4.57 -8.70 6.56
C GLY A 47 -3.63 -7.59 6.09
N LEU A 48 -2.90 -7.79 4.99
CA LEU A 48 -2.06 -6.76 4.38
C LEU A 48 -2.89 -5.59 3.82
N LEU A 49 -4.10 -5.86 3.32
CA LEU A 49 -4.98 -4.89 2.67
C LEU A 49 -6.07 -4.30 3.60
N ASP A 50 -6.10 -4.72 4.86
CA ASP A 50 -7.21 -4.41 5.80
C ASP A 50 -7.30 -2.92 6.18
N ALA A 51 -6.26 -2.14 5.86
CA ALA A 51 -6.29 -0.68 5.98
C ALA A 51 -7.41 -0.02 5.16
N HIS A 52 -7.90 -0.69 4.11
CA HIS A 52 -9.06 -0.24 3.35
C HIS A 52 -10.32 -1.02 3.72
N PRO A 53 -11.51 -0.38 3.86
CA PRO A 53 -12.76 -1.12 3.98
C PRO A 53 -12.88 -2.10 2.80
N GLN A 54 -13.15 -3.37 3.09
CA GLN A 54 -13.21 -4.48 2.13
C GLN A 54 -11.87 -5.17 1.78
N GLY A 55 -10.84 -5.11 2.64
CA GLY A 55 -9.56 -5.83 2.46
C GLY A 55 -9.71 -7.29 2.02
N SER A 56 -10.62 -8.08 2.64
CA SER A 56 -10.86 -9.46 2.22
C SER A 56 -11.50 -9.59 0.82
N LYS A 57 -12.36 -8.65 0.42
CA LYS A 57 -12.96 -8.65 -0.92
C LYS A 57 -11.92 -8.26 -1.96
N ASP A 58 -11.04 -7.31 -1.64
CA ASP A 58 -9.92 -6.93 -2.51
C ASP A 58 -8.92 -8.08 -2.66
N ALA A 59 -8.56 -8.74 -1.56
CA ALA A 59 -7.70 -9.92 -1.56
C ALA A 59 -8.24 -11.01 -2.50
N ARG A 60 -9.53 -11.36 -2.41
CA ARG A 60 -10.17 -12.30 -3.34
C ARG A 60 -10.11 -11.85 -4.80
N ALA A 61 -10.37 -10.56 -5.07
CA ALA A 61 -10.33 -10.02 -6.41
C ALA A 61 -8.91 -10.12 -7.00
N ARG A 62 -7.90 -9.79 -6.20
CA ARG A 62 -6.47 -9.86 -6.57
C ARG A 62 -5.99 -11.30 -6.76
N ILE A 63 -6.33 -12.23 -5.88
CA ILE A 63 -6.01 -13.66 -6.06
C ILE A 63 -6.67 -14.20 -7.32
N LYS A 64 -7.93 -13.86 -7.59
CA LYS A 64 -8.61 -14.27 -8.83
C LYS A 64 -7.91 -13.73 -10.08
N ALA A 65 -7.40 -12.49 -10.03
CA ALA A 65 -6.74 -11.86 -11.16
C ALA A 65 -5.29 -12.37 -11.35
N TYR A 66 -4.56 -12.56 -10.25
CA TYR A 66 -3.09 -12.63 -10.23
C TYR A 66 -2.52 -13.82 -9.47
N GLY A 67 -3.31 -14.49 -8.62
CA GLY A 67 -2.82 -15.48 -7.65
C GLY A 67 -2.29 -16.78 -8.27
N GLY A 68 -1.37 -17.43 -7.57
CA GLY A 68 -0.83 -18.75 -7.91
C GLY A 68 0.02 -18.78 -9.18
N GLN A 69 0.50 -17.62 -9.62
CA GLN A 69 1.20 -17.47 -10.90
C GLN A 69 2.73 -17.54 -10.78
N ASP A 70 3.28 -17.70 -9.57
CA ASP A 70 4.72 -17.77 -9.33
C ASP A 70 5.47 -16.60 -9.99
N TRP A 71 5.07 -15.39 -9.58
CA TRP A 71 5.66 -14.15 -10.03
C TRP A 71 7.07 -13.98 -9.49
N ASP A 72 8.01 -13.78 -10.41
CA ASP A 72 9.34 -13.23 -10.15
C ASP A 72 9.40 -11.83 -10.73
N VAL A 73 9.38 -10.81 -9.86
CA VAL A 73 9.12 -9.42 -10.22
C VAL A 73 10.04 -8.45 -9.50
N ARG A 74 10.18 -7.28 -10.12
CA ARG A 74 10.78 -6.06 -9.55
C ARG A 74 9.79 -4.92 -9.68
N TRP A 75 9.98 -3.86 -8.91
CA TRP A 75 9.14 -2.67 -8.99
C TRP A 75 9.93 -1.38 -9.19
N MET A 76 9.28 -0.44 -9.87
CA MET A 76 9.70 0.96 -9.95
C MET A 76 8.61 1.85 -9.36
N ARG A 77 9.01 2.97 -8.76
CA ARG A 77 8.11 3.90 -8.09
C ARG A 77 8.17 5.26 -8.77
N ALA A 78 7.01 5.87 -8.95
CA ALA A 78 6.87 7.27 -9.28
C ALA A 78 5.92 7.91 -8.26
N SER A 79 6.21 9.12 -7.81
CA SER A 79 5.35 9.88 -6.91
C SER A 79 5.08 11.24 -7.54
N ASP A 80 3.84 11.45 -7.98
CA ASP A 80 3.39 12.73 -8.53
C ASP A 80 2.84 13.65 -7.42
N PHE A 81 2.47 13.08 -6.27
CA PHE A 81 1.90 13.78 -5.12
C PHE A 81 2.52 13.25 -3.82
N THR A 82 2.75 14.15 -2.86
CA THR A 82 3.25 13.78 -1.53
C THR A 82 2.37 12.71 -0.90
N GLY A 83 2.99 11.60 -0.47
CA GLY A 83 2.25 10.52 0.18
C GLY A 83 1.56 9.54 -0.77
N VAL A 84 1.66 9.71 -2.09
CA VAL A 84 1.08 8.80 -3.09
C VAL A 84 2.15 8.31 -4.05
N TRP A 85 2.19 6.99 -4.26
CA TRP A 85 3.13 6.32 -5.15
C TRP A 85 2.39 5.44 -6.15
N LYS A 86 2.73 5.62 -7.41
CA LYS A 86 2.43 4.68 -8.47
C LYS A 86 3.57 3.69 -8.58
N VAL A 87 3.26 2.41 -8.38
CA VAL A 87 4.23 1.32 -8.38
C VAL A 87 4.01 0.44 -9.60
N ASP A 88 4.99 0.42 -10.49
CA ASP A 88 5.01 -0.47 -11.66
C ASP A 88 5.72 -1.77 -11.32
N ILE A 89 4.96 -2.84 -11.11
CA ILE A 89 5.43 -4.21 -10.86
C ILE A 89 5.63 -4.91 -12.21
N THR A 90 6.86 -5.33 -12.49
CA THR A 90 7.24 -5.95 -13.76
C THR A 90 8.09 -7.19 -13.55
N GLY A 91 7.90 -8.20 -14.39
CA GLY A 91 8.70 -9.42 -14.30
C GLY A 91 8.10 -10.55 -15.12
N THR A 92 8.14 -11.75 -14.56
CA THR A 92 7.66 -12.96 -15.23
C THR A 92 6.83 -13.85 -14.30
N ALA A 93 5.99 -14.71 -14.88
CA ALA A 93 5.11 -15.63 -14.18
C ALA A 93 5.30 -17.08 -14.66
N GLY A 94 5.50 -17.97 -13.69
CA GLY A 94 5.55 -19.42 -13.84
C GLY A 94 6.70 -19.92 -14.71
N THR A 95 6.73 -21.23 -14.94
CA THR A 95 7.84 -21.92 -15.63
C THR A 95 8.07 -21.47 -17.08
N LYS A 96 7.04 -20.89 -17.72
CA LYS A 96 7.13 -20.35 -19.09
C LYS A 96 7.60 -18.89 -19.14
N HIS A 97 7.92 -18.28 -18.00
CA HIS A 97 8.39 -16.91 -17.88
C HIS A 97 7.49 -15.90 -18.62
N ARG A 98 6.17 -16.04 -18.45
CA ARG A 98 5.22 -15.15 -19.14
C ARG A 98 5.36 -13.74 -18.57
N PRO A 99 5.43 -12.68 -19.40
CA PRO A 99 5.65 -11.33 -18.89
C PRO A 99 4.48 -10.88 -18.00
N VAL A 100 4.84 -10.27 -16.87
CA VAL A 100 3.91 -9.63 -15.93
C VAL A 100 4.17 -8.13 -15.95
N ARG A 101 3.10 -7.34 -16.03
CA ARG A 101 3.12 -5.90 -15.79
C ARG A 101 1.82 -5.48 -15.11
N VAL A 102 1.94 -5.00 -13.89
CA VAL A 102 0.82 -4.48 -13.09
C VAL A 102 1.23 -3.14 -12.52
N THR A 103 0.28 -2.21 -12.47
CA THR A 103 0.48 -0.89 -11.88
C THR A 103 -0.45 -0.76 -10.69
N GLU A 104 0.12 -0.48 -9.52
CA GLU A 104 -0.62 -0.30 -8.27
C GLU A 104 -0.45 1.13 -7.77
N THR A 105 -1.49 1.65 -7.10
CA THR A 105 -1.40 2.93 -6.39
C THR A 105 -1.33 2.65 -4.89
N ILE A 106 -0.28 3.12 -4.25
CA ILE A 106 -0.02 2.94 -2.82
C ILE A 106 0.11 4.31 -2.16
N THR A 107 -0.62 4.52 -1.05
CA THR A 107 -0.63 5.75 -0.27
C THR A 107 -0.03 5.49 1.10
N TRP A 108 0.63 6.50 1.68
CA TRP A 108 0.99 6.52 3.10
C TRP A 108 -0.11 7.23 3.88
N GLU A 109 -0.83 6.49 4.70
CA GLU A 109 -1.94 7.02 5.50
C GLU A 109 -1.81 6.52 6.93
N LYS A 110 -2.02 7.40 7.92
CA LYS A 110 -2.06 7.01 9.35
C LYS A 110 -0.93 6.06 9.76
N GLU A 111 0.28 6.36 9.29
CA GLU A 111 1.51 5.61 9.61
C GLU A 111 1.61 4.19 9.05
N HIS A 112 0.89 3.89 7.96
CA HIS A 112 1.00 2.62 7.24
C HIS A 112 0.77 2.77 5.73
N TRP A 113 1.21 1.76 4.99
CA TRP A 113 0.99 1.64 3.55
C TRP A 113 -0.41 1.14 3.25
N VAL A 114 -1.12 1.85 2.36
CA VAL A 114 -2.47 1.51 1.90
C VAL A 114 -2.43 1.32 0.40
N MET A 115 -2.85 0.15 -0.07
CA MET A 115 -3.01 -0.11 -1.51
C MET A 115 -4.43 0.26 -1.94
N THR A 116 -4.54 0.96 -3.07
CA THR A 116 -5.85 1.27 -3.66
C THR A 116 -6.52 -0.04 -4.09
N PRO A 117 -7.77 -0.32 -3.69
CA PRO A 117 -8.45 -1.53 -4.11
C PRO A 117 -8.67 -1.61 -5.61
N LEU A 118 -8.81 -2.85 -6.12
CA LEU A 118 -9.14 -3.05 -7.53
C LEU A 118 -10.50 -2.42 -7.89
N PRO A 119 -10.67 -1.92 -9.13
CA PRO A 119 -11.96 -1.40 -9.59
C PRO A 119 -13.12 -2.38 -9.34
N GLY A 120 -14.23 -1.89 -8.78
CA GLY A 120 -15.41 -2.68 -8.45
C GLY A 120 -15.40 -3.34 -7.06
N VAL A 121 -14.32 -3.22 -6.29
CA VAL A 121 -14.27 -3.69 -4.89
C VAL A 121 -15.00 -2.71 -3.98
N ILE A 122 -14.69 -1.43 -4.08
CA ILE A 122 -15.42 -0.34 -3.42
C ILE A 122 -16.52 0.14 -4.37
N PRO A 123 -17.77 0.30 -3.91
CA PRO A 123 -18.79 1.00 -4.69
C PRO A 123 -18.31 2.42 -4.96
N THR A 124 -18.36 2.86 -6.21
CA THR A 124 -18.23 4.28 -6.54
C THR A 124 -19.27 5.05 -5.72
N PRO A 125 -18.87 6.07 -4.92
CA PRO A 125 -19.83 6.92 -4.24
C PRO A 125 -20.84 7.47 -5.25
N PRO A 126 -22.13 7.55 -4.92
CA PRO A 126 -23.17 7.94 -5.88
C PRO A 126 -22.94 9.33 -6.50
N ASP A 127 -22.14 10.18 -5.85
CA ASP A 127 -21.80 11.54 -6.29
C ASP A 127 -20.37 11.68 -6.85
N ALA A 128 -19.64 10.58 -7.06
CA ALA A 128 -18.34 10.65 -7.71
C ALA A 128 -18.55 11.08 -9.17
N ALA A 129 -17.88 12.17 -9.58
CA ALA A 129 -17.94 12.68 -10.93
C ALA A 129 -17.63 11.54 -11.93
N GLY A 130 -18.59 11.25 -12.80
CA GLY A 130 -18.40 10.28 -13.88
C GLY A 130 -17.25 10.73 -14.77
N ILE A 131 -16.22 9.89 -14.89
CA ILE A 131 -15.12 10.09 -15.84
C ILE A 131 -15.51 9.68 -17.27
N GLU A 132 -16.78 9.80 -17.64
CA GLU A 132 -17.20 9.58 -19.03
C GLU A 132 -16.63 10.71 -19.90
N PRO A 133 -15.94 10.39 -21.01
CA PRO A 133 -15.53 11.39 -21.98
C PRO A 133 -16.76 12.05 -22.60
N PRO A 134 -16.71 13.36 -22.95
CA PRO A 134 -17.80 13.98 -23.70
C PRO A 134 -17.97 13.26 -25.04
N GLY A 135 -19.22 12.90 -25.36
CA GLY A 135 -19.62 12.32 -26.63
C GLY A 135 -19.68 13.33 -27.77
#